data_AF-A0A3E0MVQ8-F1
#
_entry.id   AF-A0A3E0MVQ8-F1
#
_cell.length_a   1.000
_cell.length_b   1.000
_cell.length_c   1.000
_cell.angle_alpha   90.00
_cell.angle_beta   90.00
_cell.angle_gamma   90.00
#
_symmetry.space_group_name_H-M   'P 1'
#
loop_
_entity.id
_entity.type
_entity.pdbx_description
1 polymer ?
#
loop_
_entity_poly.entity_id
_entity_poly.type
_entity_poly.pdbx_seq_one_letter_code
_entity_poly.pdbx_strand_id
1 'polypeptide(L)'
;RAVSIGGPATGYDFPPHVVHVASKYGTAWKENVQGQLVLRDSPWDPLASKLPMREQLSAYLWWPTFLDRSITLSKPLDPEAFLPFADTISGSRWPGVNGAPGK
;
A
#
# COMPACT_ATOMS: atom_id res chain seq x y z
N ARG A 1 -1.80 -16.43 -12.18
CA ARG A 1 -1.30 -15.56 -13.26
C ARG A 1 -2.47 -14.80 -13.87
N ALA A 2 -2.74 -13.57 -13.41
CA ALA A 2 -3.37 -12.61 -14.32
C ALA A 2 -2.37 -12.44 -15.48
N VAL A 3 -2.81 -12.68 -16.71
CA VAL A 3 -1.92 -12.69 -17.87
C VAL A 3 -2.02 -11.32 -18.54
N SER A 4 -1.00 -10.49 -18.39
CA SER A 4 -0.80 -9.30 -19.23
C SER A 4 0.55 -9.44 -19.93
N ILE A 5 0.53 -9.86 -21.19
CA ILE A 5 1.64 -9.65 -22.12
C ILE A 5 1.14 -8.63 -23.15
N GLY A 6 1.36 -7.35 -22.84
CA GLY A 6 1.12 -6.25 -23.78
C GLY A 6 -0.34 -5.79 -23.97
N GLY A 7 -1.26 -6.14 -23.07
CA GLY A 7 -2.68 -5.74 -23.13
C GLY A 7 -3.35 -5.79 -21.75
N PRO A 8 -4.60 -5.29 -21.63
CA PRO A 8 -5.33 -5.24 -20.35
C PRO A 8 -5.50 -6.64 -19.76
N ALA A 9 -5.37 -6.77 -18.44
CA ALA A 9 -5.64 -8.01 -17.73
C ALA A 9 -7.00 -8.60 -18.15
N THR A 10 -6.99 -9.82 -18.68
CA THR A 10 -8.19 -10.48 -19.23
C THR A 10 -8.89 -11.40 -18.24
N GLY A 11 -8.38 -11.51 -17.01
CA GLY A 11 -8.95 -12.34 -15.95
C GLY A 11 -7.94 -12.72 -14.87
N TYR A 12 -8.40 -13.51 -13.90
CA TYR A 12 -7.60 -13.99 -12.78
C TYR A 12 -7.57 -15.52 -12.74
N ASP A 13 -6.40 -16.12 -12.52
CA ASP A 13 -6.32 -17.52 -12.07
C ASP A 13 -6.77 -17.66 -10.60
N PHE A 14 -6.62 -16.60 -9.81
CA PHE A 14 -7.10 -16.50 -8.43
C PHE A 14 -7.63 -15.08 -8.20
N PRO A 15 -8.94 -14.90 -7.97
CA PRO A 15 -9.54 -13.58 -7.80
C PRO A 15 -8.87 -12.75 -6.70
N PRO A 16 -8.92 -11.41 -6.75
CA PRO A 16 -8.41 -10.57 -5.69
C PRO A 16 -9.28 -10.73 -4.43
N HIS A 17 -8.64 -10.78 -3.26
CA HIS A 17 -9.31 -10.90 -1.98
C HIS A 17 -8.86 -9.77 -1.06
N VAL A 18 -9.79 -9.22 -0.29
CA VAL A 18 -9.46 -8.34 0.83
C VAL A 18 -9.12 -9.22 2.02
N VAL A 19 -8.00 -8.95 2.67
CA VAL A 19 -7.57 -9.67 3.88
C VAL A 19 -7.44 -8.71 5.04
N HIS A 20 -7.83 -9.16 6.23
CA HIS A 20 -7.47 -8.51 7.48
C HIS A 20 -6.17 -9.12 7.97
N VAL A 21 -5.14 -8.29 8.12
CA VAL A 21 -3.88 -8.67 8.75
C VAL A 21 -3.85 -8.03 10.13
N ALA A 22 -3.82 -8.86 11.17
CA ALA A 22 -3.61 -8.40 12.53
C ALA A 22 -2.23 -8.86 13.00
N SER A 23 -1.38 -7.92 13.40
CA SER A 23 -0.06 -8.20 13.95
C SER A 23 0.01 -7.73 15.38
N LYS A 24 0.48 -8.60 16.26
CA LYS A 24 0.65 -8.34 17.69
C LYS A 24 2.13 -8.15 17.99
N TYR A 25 2.43 -7.05 18.65
CA TYR A 25 3.79 -6.70 19.05
C TYR A 25 3.82 -6.38 20.55
N GLY A 26 4.87 -6.83 21.23
CA GLY A 26 5.34 -6.22 22.46
C GLY A 26 6.20 -4.99 22.15
N THR A 27 6.42 -4.12 23.14
CA THR A 27 7.36 -3.00 23.01
C THR A 27 8.60 -3.31 23.82
N ALA A 28 9.73 -3.53 23.15
CA ALA A 28 11.02 -3.66 23.83
C ALA A 28 11.57 -2.28 24.24
N TRP A 29 11.44 -1.29 23.34
CA TRP A 29 11.84 0.09 23.60
C TRP A 29 11.02 1.08 22.76
N LYS A 30 10.74 2.25 23.32
CA LYS A 30 10.12 3.38 22.61
C LYS A 30 10.71 4.68 23.12
N GLU A 31 11.14 5.53 22.19
CA GLU A 31 11.79 6.80 22.49
C GLU A 31 11.14 7.92 21.70
N ASN A 32 10.68 8.96 22.39
CA ASN A 32 10.18 10.16 21.72
C ASN A 32 11.34 10.95 21.15
N VAL A 33 11.23 11.37 19.90
CA VAL A 33 12.26 12.16 19.22
C VAL A 33 11.65 13.43 18.62
N GLN A 34 12.48 14.45 18.47
CA GLN A 34 12.13 15.64 17.71
C GLN A 34 12.66 15.46 16.28
N GLY A 35 11.75 15.46 15.31
CA GLY A 35 12.09 15.30 13.90
C GLY A 35 11.07 15.98 13.01
N GLN A 36 11.41 16.14 11.74
CA GLN A 36 10.54 16.77 10.74
C GLN A 36 10.32 15.82 9.56
N LEU A 37 9.06 15.54 9.25
CA LEU A 37 8.69 14.84 8.02
C LEU A 37 8.66 15.82 6.84
N VAL A 38 9.41 15.47 5.79
CA VAL A 38 9.37 16.20 4.51
C VAL A 38 8.97 15.21 3.42
N LEU A 39 7.82 15.47 2.79
CA LEU A 39 7.41 14.78 1.57
C LEU A 39 8.01 15.54 0.38
N ARG A 40 8.71 14.84 -0.51
CA ARG A 40 9.29 15.44 -1.71
C ARG A 40 8.42 15.13 -2.91
N ASP A 41 8.33 16.08 -3.82
CA ASP A 41 7.69 15.84 -5.10
C ASP A 41 8.47 14.80 -5.88
N SER A 42 7.75 13.78 -6.35
CA SER A 42 8.28 12.78 -7.25
C SER A 42 7.20 12.40 -8.25
N PRO A 43 7.53 12.34 -9.55
CA PRO A 43 6.61 11.80 -10.54
C PRO A 43 6.33 10.31 -10.24
N TRP A 44 7.26 9.61 -9.59
CA TRP A 44 7.20 8.20 -9.19
C TRP A 44 6.85 7.96 -7.72
N ASP A 45 6.65 9.01 -6.91
CA ASP A 45 5.99 8.92 -5.59
C ASP A 45 5.14 10.18 -5.29
N PRO A 46 3.78 10.19 -5.41
CA PRO A 46 3.02 11.42 -5.53
C PRO A 46 2.44 11.76 -4.16
N LEU A 47 2.98 11.17 -3.09
CA LEU A 47 2.47 11.31 -1.72
C LEU A 47 2.40 12.78 -1.34
N ALA A 48 3.40 13.57 -1.73
CA ALA A 48 3.42 15.01 -1.53
C ALA A 48 2.16 15.73 -2.09
N SER A 49 1.65 15.31 -3.25
CA SER A 49 0.50 15.97 -3.92
C SER A 49 -0.85 15.30 -3.64
N LYS A 50 -0.90 13.98 -3.53
CA LYS A 50 -2.15 13.20 -3.37
C LYS A 50 -2.50 12.93 -1.90
N LEU A 51 -1.51 12.90 -1.01
CA LEU A 51 -1.70 12.73 0.43
C LEU A 51 -0.75 13.68 1.20
N PRO A 52 -0.93 15.01 1.05
CA PRO A 52 -0.02 15.98 1.65
C PRO A 52 -0.05 15.89 3.18
N MET A 53 1.14 16.00 3.80
CA MET A 53 1.27 16.13 5.24
C MET A 53 0.69 17.48 5.68
N ARG A 54 -0.38 17.45 6.48
CA ARG A 54 -1.02 18.66 7.01
C ARG A 54 -0.38 19.11 8.32
N GLU A 55 -0.09 18.15 9.19
CA GLU A 55 0.44 18.40 10.52
C GLU A 55 1.15 17.15 11.03
N GLN A 56 2.33 17.33 11.64
CA GLN A 56 3.05 16.26 12.31
C GLN A 56 2.76 16.31 13.81
N LEU A 57 2.03 15.31 14.32
CA LEU A 57 1.60 15.27 15.71
C LEU A 57 2.67 14.73 16.68
N SER A 58 3.49 13.77 16.23
CA SER A 58 4.56 13.18 17.06
C SER A 58 5.59 12.45 16.19
N ALA A 59 6.75 12.15 16.77
CA ALA A 59 7.73 11.23 16.21
C ALA A 59 8.36 10.41 17.34
N TYR A 60 8.61 9.12 17.07
CA TYR A 60 9.27 8.23 18.02
C TYR A 60 10.03 7.14 17.27
N LEU A 61 11.12 6.68 17.87
CA LEU A 61 11.78 5.43 17.50
C LEU A 61 11.15 4.29 18.31
N TRP A 62 10.85 3.17 17.66
CA TRP A 62 10.19 2.03 18.29
C TRP A 62 10.83 0.72 17.88
N TRP A 63 11.18 -0.10 18.89
CA TRP A 63 11.73 -1.43 18.72
C TRP A 63 10.68 -2.43 19.21
N PRO A 64 9.93 -3.04 18.28
CA PRO A 64 8.91 -4.01 18.63
C PRO A 64 9.49 -5.41 18.82
N THR A 65 8.88 -6.19 19.70
CA THR A 65 9.03 -7.65 19.72
C THR A 65 7.83 -8.25 19.02
N PHE A 66 8.01 -8.91 17.88
CA PHE A 66 6.92 -9.61 17.21
C PHE A 66 6.43 -10.77 18.08
N LEU A 67 5.12 -10.85 18.30
CA LEU A 67 4.51 -11.89 19.13
C LEU A 67 3.67 -12.83 18.28
N ASP A 68 2.85 -12.28 17.39
CA ASP A 68 1.91 -13.06 16.59
C ASP A 68 1.42 -12.31 15.36
N ARG A 69 0.93 -13.04 14.36
CA ARG A 69 0.21 -12.52 13.19
C ARG A 69 -0.90 -13.48 12.82
N SER A 70 -2.09 -12.93 12.63
CA SER A 70 -3.20 -13.62 11.98
C SER A 70 -3.59 -12.94 10.67
N ILE A 71 -4.07 -13.75 9.73
CA ILE A 71 -4.59 -13.28 8.45
C ILE A 71 -5.94 -13.95 8.26
N THR A 72 -6.99 -13.16 8.07
CA THR A 72 -8.33 -13.66 7.78
C THR A 72 -8.85 -13.02 6.51
N LEU A 73 -9.76 -13.73 5.83
CA LEU A 73 -10.50 -13.15 4.71
C LEU A 73 -11.44 -12.07 5.25
N SER A 74 -11.46 -10.94 4.56
CA SER A 74 -12.41 -9.85 4.81
C SER A 74 -13.68 -10.06 3.96
N LYS A 75 -14.46 -9.00 3.82
CA LYS A 75 -15.62 -8.97 2.93
C LYS A 75 -15.20 -9.30 1.49
N PRO A 76 -16.07 -9.96 0.71
CA PRO A 76 -15.82 -10.22 -0.69
C PRO A 76 -15.53 -8.94 -1.48
N LEU A 77 -14.62 -9.04 -2.45
CA LEU A 77 -14.33 -8.02 -3.43
C LEU A 77 -14.91 -8.48 -4.77
N ASP A 78 -15.56 -7.59 -5.51
CA ASP A 78 -16.02 -7.90 -6.87
C ASP A 78 -14.79 -7.97 -7.80
N PRO A 79 -14.47 -9.17 -8.34
CA PRO A 79 -13.29 -9.36 -9.17
C PRO A 79 -13.39 -8.64 -10.51
N GLU A 80 -14.57 -8.59 -11.12
CA GLU A 80 -14.79 -7.98 -12.43
C GLU A 80 -14.68 -6.46 -12.31
N ALA A 81 -15.30 -5.88 -11.29
CA ALA A 81 -15.14 -4.46 -11.00
C ALA A 81 -13.68 -4.08 -10.67
N PHE A 82 -12.88 -5.04 -10.15
CA PHE A 82 -11.47 -4.82 -9.84
C PHE A 82 -10.53 -5.02 -11.04
N LEU A 83 -10.96 -5.71 -12.10
CA LEU A 83 -10.11 -6.09 -13.24
C LEU A 83 -9.38 -4.92 -13.92
N PRO A 84 -9.99 -3.72 -14.09
CA PRO A 84 -9.28 -2.56 -14.63
C PRO A 84 -8.07 -2.10 -13.80
N PHE A 85 -7.96 -2.55 -12.55
CA PHE A 85 -6.91 -2.18 -11.61
C PHE A 85 -5.89 -3.31 -11.36
N ALA A 86 -6.05 -4.47 -11.99
CA ALA A 86 -5.27 -5.68 -11.71
C ALA A 86 -3.76 -5.52 -12.00
N ASP A 87 -3.39 -4.69 -12.98
CA ASP A 87 -1.99 -4.41 -13.35
C ASP A 87 -1.33 -3.30 -12.49
N THR A 88 -1.98 -2.87 -11.40
CA THR A 88 -1.41 -1.89 -10.46
C THR A 88 -0.42 -2.58 -9.52
N ILE A 89 0.87 -2.56 -9.85
CA ILE A 89 1.92 -3.17 -9.02
C ILE A 89 2.05 -2.41 -7.68
N SER A 90 2.12 -3.17 -6.58
CA SER A 90 2.47 -2.68 -5.23
C SER A 90 1.57 -1.56 -4.67
N GLY A 91 0.29 -1.53 -5.06
CA GLY A 91 -0.65 -0.53 -4.55
C GLY A 91 -0.41 0.90 -5.06
N SER A 92 0.50 1.06 -6.01
CA SER A 92 0.91 2.36 -6.52
C SER A 92 0.00 2.76 -7.68
N ARG A 93 -1.04 3.56 -7.35
CA ARG A 93 -2.11 4.00 -8.28
C ARG A 93 -1.64 5.11 -9.21
N TRP A 94 -0.62 4.83 -9.99
CA TRP A 94 -0.06 5.79 -10.92
C TRP A 94 -0.97 6.01 -12.13
N PRO A 95 -1.14 7.26 -12.59
CA PRO A 95 -1.99 7.55 -13.74
C PRO A 95 -1.36 7.14 -15.08
N GLY A 96 -0.09 6.74 -15.13
CA GLY A 96 0.57 6.22 -16.33
C GLY A 96 0.50 4.70 -16.46
N VAL A 97 1.07 4.18 -17.54
CA VAL A 97 1.00 2.75 -17.91
C VAL A 97 1.86 1.90 -16.98
N ASN A 98 1.34 0.74 -16.54
CA ASN A 98 2.04 -0.23 -15.69
C ASN A 98 2.61 0.34 -14.37
N GLY A 99 1.91 1.29 -13.74
CA GLY A 99 2.41 1.89 -12.50
C GLY A 99 3.50 2.95 -12.73
N ALA A 100 3.63 3.50 -13.93
CA ALA A 100 4.52 4.62 -14.22
C ALA A 100 3.81 5.98 -14.04
N PRO A 101 4.54 7.09 -13.83
CA PRO A 101 3.98 8.44 -13.80
C PRO A 101 3.17 8.72 -15.07
N GLY A 102 2.09 9.50 -14.93
CA GLY A 102 1.39 10.05 -16.10
C GLY A 102 2.28 11.03 -16.86
N LYS A 103 1.99 11.22 -18.16
CA LYS A 103 2.54 12.35 -18.93
C LYS A 103 1.95 13.66 -18.45
#